data_AF-A0A225UNA9-F1
#
_entry.id   AF-A0A225UNA9-F1
#
_cell.length_a   1.000
_cell.length_b   1.000
_cell.length_c   1.000
_cell.angle_alpha   90.00
_cell.angle_beta   90.00
_cell.angle_gamma   90.00
#
_symmetry.space_group_name_H-M   'P 1'
#
loop_
_entity.id
_entity.type
_entity.pdbx_description
1 polymer ?
#
loop_
_entity_poly.entity_id
_entity_poly.type
_entity_poly.pdbx_seq_one_letter_code
_entity_poly.pdbx_strand_id
1 'polypeptide(L)'
;MIKGVRLSSSYGKVSLKVAGYADDTDVYLRNPSEAPTLLELAEEYGAVSGLRLNDGKTLVVPLSELTWSHHKRMEQMLPDGLAAISPGDFARYLGIQAGPGIAAEESWTIAVRQLRIRLNLAMRKTLTVERGDDCGGDHYSETPVYWQACLT
;
A
#
# COMPACT_ATOMS: atom_id res chain seq x y z
N MET A 1 -2.22 -22.23 -11.26
CA MET A 1 -2.29 -21.08 -12.20
C MET A 1 -3.25 -20.03 -11.64
N ILE A 2 -2.81 -18.76 -11.57
CA ILE A 2 -3.59 -17.63 -11.07
C ILE A 2 -4.66 -17.21 -12.08
N LYS A 3 -5.92 -17.15 -11.64
CA LYS A 3 -7.07 -16.85 -12.51
C LYS A 3 -7.43 -15.37 -12.55
N GLY A 4 -7.14 -14.61 -11.50
CA GLY A 4 -7.54 -13.21 -11.42
C GLY A 4 -9.02 -12.99 -11.12
N VAL A 5 -9.37 -11.73 -10.90
CA VAL A 5 -10.74 -11.24 -10.80
C VAL A 5 -11.25 -10.76 -12.16
N ARG A 6 -12.57 -10.74 -12.34
CA ARG A 6 -13.21 -10.21 -13.54
C ARG A 6 -13.98 -8.96 -13.17
N LEU A 7 -13.57 -7.83 -13.74
CA LEU A 7 -14.28 -6.57 -13.61
C LEU A 7 -15.22 -6.44 -14.81
N SER A 8 -16.44 -5.99 -14.56
CA SER A 8 -17.46 -5.76 -15.59
C SER A 8 -18.10 -4.41 -15.33
N SER A 9 -18.10 -3.55 -16.33
CA SER A 9 -18.80 -2.27 -16.32
C SER A 9 -19.60 -2.09 -17.61
N SER A 10 -20.35 -0.98 -17.71
CA SER A 10 -21.00 -0.58 -18.96
C SER A 10 -20.02 -0.36 -20.12
N TYR A 11 -18.74 -0.15 -19.82
CA TYR A 11 -17.68 0.12 -20.80
C TYR A 11 -16.90 -1.13 -21.23
N GLY A 12 -17.13 -2.29 -20.59
CA GLY A 12 -16.51 -3.54 -20.99
C GLY A 12 -16.22 -4.50 -19.85
N LYS A 13 -15.51 -5.58 -20.18
CA LYS A 13 -15.07 -6.62 -19.25
C LYS A 13 -13.56 -6.76 -19.31
N VAL A 14 -12.91 -6.76 -18.16
CA VAL A 14 -11.47 -6.97 -18.05
C VAL A 14 -11.17 -8.03 -16.98
N SER A 15 -10.18 -8.88 -17.25
CA SER A 15 -9.65 -9.82 -16.26
C SER A 15 -8.35 -9.27 -15.70
N LEU A 16 -8.35 -9.01 -14.40
CA LEU A 16 -7.22 -8.42 -13.67
C LEU A 16 -6.59 -9.52 -12.81
N LYS A 17 -5.28 -9.73 -13.01
CA LYS A 17 -4.51 -10.76 -12.27
C LYS A 17 -3.47 -10.13 -11.36
N VAL A 18 -2.78 -9.13 -11.87
CA VAL A 18 -1.75 -8.38 -11.16
C VAL A 18 -1.93 -6.91 -11.50
N ALA A 19 -1.72 -6.04 -10.54
CA ALA A 19 -1.40 -4.65 -10.77
C ALA A 19 -0.15 -4.30 -9.95
N GLY A 20 0.46 -3.18 -10.26
CA GLY A 20 1.64 -2.73 -9.56
C GLY A 20 1.89 -1.26 -9.81
N TYR A 21 2.45 -0.61 -8.82
CA TYR A 21 2.87 0.78 -8.86
C TYR A 21 4.18 0.90 -8.09
N ALA A 22 5.26 1.29 -8.80
CA ALA A 22 6.62 1.25 -8.25
C ALA A 22 6.96 -0.15 -7.69
N ASP A 23 7.29 -0.24 -6.40
CA ASP A 23 7.59 -1.49 -5.68
C ASP A 23 6.34 -2.17 -5.09
N ASP A 24 5.21 -1.46 -4.97
CA ASP A 24 3.95 -2.04 -4.51
C ASP A 24 3.34 -2.90 -5.63
N THR A 25 3.22 -4.20 -5.39
CA THR A 25 2.60 -5.16 -6.31
C THR A 25 1.42 -5.84 -5.64
N ASP A 26 0.28 -5.86 -6.32
CA ASP A 26 -0.93 -6.53 -5.87
C ASP A 26 -1.33 -7.64 -6.84
N VAL A 27 -1.67 -8.80 -6.29
CA VAL A 27 -2.11 -9.96 -7.06
C VAL A 27 -3.53 -10.32 -6.67
N TYR A 28 -4.41 -10.34 -7.66
CA TYR A 28 -5.81 -10.67 -7.48
C TYR A 28 -6.01 -12.17 -7.58
N LEU A 29 -6.35 -12.79 -6.46
CA LEU A 29 -6.67 -14.21 -6.39
C LEU A 29 -8.18 -14.39 -6.48
N ARG A 30 -8.64 -15.36 -7.28
CA ARG A 30 -10.05 -15.72 -7.27
C ARG A 30 -10.41 -16.58 -6.06
N ASN A 31 -9.50 -17.46 -5.69
CA ASN A 31 -9.65 -18.41 -4.59
C ASN A 31 -8.36 -18.44 -3.75
N PRO A 32 -8.44 -18.67 -2.44
CA PRO A 32 -7.25 -18.80 -1.57
C PRO A 32 -6.31 -19.92 -1.99
N SER A 33 -6.85 -20.97 -2.62
CA SER A 33 -6.07 -22.07 -3.18
C SER A 33 -5.09 -21.66 -4.30
N GLU A 34 -5.18 -20.43 -4.80
CA GLU A 34 -4.23 -19.88 -5.78
C GLU A 34 -2.98 -19.28 -5.10
N ALA A 35 -3.00 -19.06 -3.78
CA ALA A 35 -1.91 -18.45 -3.03
C ALA A 35 -0.60 -19.27 -3.02
N PRO A 36 -0.61 -20.62 -2.93
CA PRO A 36 0.63 -21.40 -3.05
C PRO A 36 1.33 -21.17 -4.39
N THR A 37 0.58 -21.15 -5.50
CA THR A 37 1.14 -20.84 -6.83
C THR A 37 1.71 -19.41 -6.88
N LEU A 38 1.11 -18.45 -6.18
CA LEU A 38 1.67 -17.10 -6.11
C LEU A 38 3.02 -17.09 -5.38
N LEU A 39 3.13 -17.79 -4.25
CA LEU A 39 4.40 -17.86 -3.51
C LEU A 39 5.49 -18.55 -4.32
N GLU A 40 5.18 -19.66 -5.00
CA GLU A 40 6.11 -20.33 -5.93
C GLU A 40 6.63 -19.37 -7.00
N LEU A 41 5.74 -18.60 -7.65
CA LEU A 41 6.13 -17.61 -8.67
C LEU A 41 6.97 -16.47 -8.08
N ALA A 42 6.66 -16.02 -6.86
CA ALA A 42 7.41 -14.97 -6.20
C ALA A 42 8.81 -15.45 -5.79
N GLU A 43 8.95 -16.70 -5.36
CA GLU A 43 10.24 -17.32 -5.07
C GLU A 43 11.08 -17.51 -6.34
N GLU A 44 10.49 -18.01 -7.43
CA GLU A 44 11.17 -18.14 -8.73
C GLU A 44 11.66 -16.78 -9.23
N TYR A 45 10.81 -15.75 -9.16
CA TYR A 45 11.19 -14.39 -9.51
C TYR A 45 12.30 -13.86 -8.59
N GLY A 46 12.20 -14.14 -7.29
CA GLY A 46 13.20 -13.75 -6.29
C GLY A 46 14.55 -14.41 -6.51
N ALA A 47 14.58 -15.68 -6.95
CA ALA A 47 15.80 -16.40 -7.26
C ALA A 47 16.57 -15.76 -8.43
N VAL A 48 15.86 -15.17 -9.40
CA VAL A 48 16.47 -14.50 -10.56
C VAL A 48 16.81 -13.04 -10.28
N SER A 49 15.94 -12.31 -9.59
CA SER A 49 16.08 -10.87 -9.34
C SER A 49 16.90 -10.52 -8.10
N GLY A 50 17.06 -11.47 -7.17
CA GLY A 50 17.60 -11.23 -5.83
C GLY A 50 16.61 -10.54 -4.87
N LEU A 51 15.37 -10.29 -5.31
CA LEU A 51 14.32 -9.69 -4.48
C LEU A 51 13.61 -10.75 -3.63
N ARG A 52 12.96 -10.29 -2.55
CA ARG A 52 12.15 -11.15 -1.67
C ARG A 52 10.84 -10.45 -1.35
N LEU A 53 9.79 -11.25 -1.15
CA LEU A 53 8.57 -10.74 -0.54
C LEU A 53 8.89 -10.22 0.87
N ASN A 54 8.21 -9.15 1.24
CA ASN A 54 8.28 -8.62 2.59
C ASN A 54 7.07 -9.14 3.37
N ASP A 55 7.26 -10.22 4.11
CA ASP A 55 6.19 -10.90 4.84
C ASP A 55 5.46 -9.95 5.81
N GLY A 56 6.19 -9.02 6.43
CA GLY A 56 5.63 -8.03 7.35
C GLY A 56 4.77 -6.95 6.68
N LYS A 57 4.89 -6.79 5.36
CA LYS A 57 4.08 -5.85 4.56
C LYS A 57 3.08 -6.56 3.65
N THR A 58 3.17 -7.88 3.50
CA THR A 58 2.34 -8.64 2.57
C THR A 58 1.06 -9.10 3.29
N LEU A 59 -0.08 -8.67 2.77
CA LEU A 59 -1.38 -8.85 3.42
C LEU A 59 -2.38 -9.41 2.40
N VAL A 60 -3.24 -10.32 2.84
CA VAL A 60 -4.39 -10.78 2.05
C VAL A 60 -5.63 -9.97 2.46
N VAL A 61 -6.18 -9.21 1.52
CA VAL A 61 -7.35 -8.35 1.75
C VAL A 61 -8.58 -8.95 1.04
N PRO A 62 -9.63 -9.34 1.78
CA PRO A 62 -10.91 -9.76 1.20
C PRO A 62 -11.59 -8.59 0.47
N LEU A 63 -11.88 -8.78 -0.82
CA LEU A 63 -12.46 -7.72 -1.66
C LEU A 63 -14.01 -7.77 -1.78
N SER A 64 -14.67 -8.72 -1.11
CA SER A 64 -16.13 -8.84 -1.13
C SER A 64 -16.70 -9.31 0.21
N GLU A 65 -17.94 -8.91 0.50
CA GLU A 65 -18.71 -9.36 1.67
C GLU A 65 -18.81 -10.88 1.78
N LEU A 66 -18.91 -11.57 0.63
CA LEU A 66 -18.95 -13.03 0.61
C LEU A 66 -17.61 -13.63 1.04
N THR A 67 -16.50 -13.08 0.55
CA THR A 67 -15.15 -13.49 0.96
C THR A 67 -14.94 -13.20 2.45
N TRP A 68 -15.44 -12.05 2.91
CA TRP A 68 -15.39 -11.64 4.30
C TRP A 68 -16.15 -12.58 5.23
N SER A 69 -17.37 -12.96 4.87
CA SER A 69 -18.21 -13.90 5.63
C SER A 69 -17.52 -15.25 5.86
N HIS A 70 -16.58 -15.61 4.99
CA HIS A 70 -15.79 -16.84 5.07
C HIS A 70 -14.33 -16.61 5.52
N HIS A 71 -14.02 -15.46 6.13
CA HIS A 71 -12.67 -15.04 6.50
C HIS A 71 -11.87 -16.13 7.23
N LYS A 72 -12.42 -16.71 8.31
CA LYS A 72 -11.72 -17.76 9.07
C LYS A 72 -11.34 -18.98 8.23
N ARG A 73 -12.24 -19.39 7.34
CA ARG A 73 -12.00 -20.53 6.44
C ARG A 73 -10.97 -20.18 5.38
N MET A 74 -11.02 -18.95 4.86
CA MET A 74 -10.06 -18.41 3.90
C MET A 74 -8.65 -18.39 4.51
N GLU A 75 -8.52 -17.86 5.73
CA GLU A 75 -7.27 -17.74 6.48
C GLU A 75 -6.63 -19.11 6.76
N GLN A 76 -7.42 -20.12 7.15
CA GLN A 76 -6.96 -21.49 7.31
C GLN A 76 -6.43 -22.16 6.02
N MET A 77 -6.79 -21.62 4.86
CA MET A 77 -6.33 -22.11 3.56
C MET A 77 -5.12 -21.34 3.02
N LEU A 78 -4.70 -20.27 3.70
CA LEU A 78 -3.51 -19.53 3.31
C LEU A 78 -2.26 -20.32 3.72
N PRO A 79 -1.23 -20.36 2.85
CA PRO A 79 0.06 -20.92 3.22
C PRO A 79 0.76 -20.06 4.28
N ASP A 80 1.71 -20.67 4.99
CA ASP A 80 2.57 -19.96 5.93
C ASP A 80 3.28 -18.78 5.23
N GLY A 81 3.39 -17.65 5.93
CA GLY A 81 3.97 -16.40 5.40
C GLY A 81 2.95 -15.42 4.80
N LEU A 82 1.69 -15.83 4.61
CA LEU A 82 0.60 -14.92 4.24
C LEU A 82 -0.42 -14.79 5.37
N ALA A 83 -0.67 -13.56 5.80
CA ALA A 83 -1.70 -13.24 6.77
C ALA A 83 -2.87 -12.51 6.12
N ALA A 84 -4.08 -12.90 6.48
CA ALA A 84 -5.28 -12.14 6.13
C ALA A 84 -5.46 -10.95 7.08
N ILE A 85 -6.07 -9.88 6.59
CA ILE A 85 -6.40 -8.73 7.43
C ILE A 85 -7.45 -9.08 8.49
N SER A 86 -7.23 -8.66 9.73
CA SER A 86 -8.14 -8.97 10.83
C SER A 86 -9.51 -8.25 10.73
N PRO A 87 -10.56 -8.82 11.34
CA PRO A 87 -11.86 -8.16 11.46
C PRO A 87 -11.81 -6.77 12.09
N GLY A 88 -12.28 -5.78 11.33
CA GLY A 88 -12.31 -4.38 11.76
C GLY A 88 -11.05 -3.58 11.42
N ASP A 89 -10.01 -4.24 10.90
CA ASP A 89 -8.80 -3.57 10.44
C ASP A 89 -8.89 -3.16 8.97
N PHE A 90 -8.01 -2.23 8.58
CA PHE A 90 -7.81 -1.81 7.21
C PHE A 90 -6.32 -1.84 6.84
N ALA A 91 -6.04 -2.23 5.59
CA ALA A 91 -4.74 -2.07 4.97
C ALA A 91 -4.67 -0.70 4.30
N ARG A 92 -3.46 -0.19 4.04
CA ARG A 92 -3.26 0.99 3.20
C ARG A 92 -2.57 0.55 1.91
N TYR A 93 -3.20 0.83 0.78
CA TYR A 93 -2.64 0.60 -0.55
C TYR A 93 -2.66 1.92 -1.32
N LEU A 94 -1.48 2.39 -1.74
CA LEU A 94 -1.29 3.68 -2.42
C LEU A 94 -1.96 4.88 -1.69
N GLY A 95 -1.96 4.82 -0.35
CA GLY A 95 -2.56 5.84 0.51
C GLY A 95 -4.08 5.72 0.71
N ILE A 96 -4.74 4.80 0.02
CA ILE A 96 -6.17 4.49 0.15
C ILE A 96 -6.33 3.34 1.16
N GLN A 97 -7.34 3.43 2.03
CA GLN A 97 -7.66 2.33 2.95
C GLN A 97 -8.41 1.23 2.18
N ALA A 98 -7.95 0.00 2.32
CA ALA A 98 -8.54 -1.19 1.73
C ALA A 98 -8.88 -2.19 2.83
N GLY A 99 -10.14 -2.56 2.94
CA GLY A 99 -10.60 -3.46 3.98
C GLY A 99 -12.13 -3.59 3.97
N PRO A 100 -12.66 -4.59 4.68
CA PRO A 100 -14.10 -4.79 4.80
C PRO A 100 -14.76 -3.58 5.48
N GLY A 101 -15.89 -3.11 4.94
CA GLY A 101 -16.66 -2.01 5.52
C GLY A 101 -16.03 -0.62 5.41
N ILE A 102 -14.87 -0.47 4.77
CA ILE A 102 -14.26 0.84 4.52
C ILE A 102 -15.01 1.54 3.37
N ALA A 103 -15.68 2.64 3.69
CA ALA A 103 -16.30 3.49 2.68
C ALA A 103 -15.20 4.23 1.89
N ALA A 104 -15.33 4.29 0.57
CA ALA A 104 -14.36 4.97 -0.28
C ALA A 104 -14.20 6.45 0.11
N GLU A 105 -15.27 7.06 0.61
CA GLU A 105 -15.36 8.45 1.08
C GLU A 105 -14.45 8.71 2.30
N GLU A 106 -14.24 7.72 3.17
CA GLU A 106 -13.37 7.85 4.34
C GLU A 106 -11.91 8.00 3.93
N SER A 107 -11.47 7.23 2.92
CA SER A 107 -10.13 7.34 2.35
C SER A 107 -9.86 8.72 1.76
N TRP A 108 -10.84 9.27 1.02
CA TRP A 108 -10.73 10.61 0.45
C TRP A 108 -10.68 11.69 1.54
N THR A 109 -11.46 11.53 2.61
CA THR A 109 -11.46 12.45 3.75
C THR A 109 -10.09 12.52 4.43
N ILE A 110 -9.45 11.36 4.64
CA ILE A 110 -8.09 11.29 5.20
C ILE A 110 -7.08 11.94 4.25
N ALA A 111 -7.13 11.62 2.95
CA ALA A 111 -6.22 12.18 1.95
C ALA A 111 -6.31 13.72 1.91
N VAL A 112 -7.54 14.26 1.88
CA VAL A 112 -7.79 15.71 1.91
C VAL A 112 -7.27 16.33 3.21
N ARG A 113 -7.48 15.69 4.35
CA ARG A 113 -6.97 16.16 5.64
C ARG A 113 -5.45 16.23 5.66
N GLN A 114 -4.77 15.17 5.20
CA GLN A 114 -3.31 15.13 5.14
C GLN A 114 -2.75 16.20 4.20
N LEU A 115 -3.38 16.40 3.05
CA LEU A 115 -3.02 17.46 2.11
C LEU A 115 -3.14 18.84 2.76
N ARG A 116 -4.27 19.11 3.44
CA ARG A 116 -4.47 20.38 4.17
C ARG A 116 -3.39 20.62 5.22
N ILE A 117 -3.01 19.61 5.99
CA ILE A 117 -1.94 19.72 6.99
C ILE A 117 -0.61 20.05 6.31
N ARG A 118 -0.25 19.32 5.24
CA ARG A 118 0.99 19.56 4.49
C ARG A 118 1.03 20.95 3.88
N LEU A 119 -0.06 21.42 3.29
CA LEU A 119 -0.16 22.78 2.76
C LEU A 119 0.00 23.82 3.87
N ASN A 120 -0.66 23.65 5.01
CA ASN A 120 -0.51 24.56 6.16
C ASN A 120 0.93 24.60 6.69
N LEU A 121 1.59 23.44 6.79
CA LEU A 121 2.99 23.36 7.20
C LEU A 121 3.92 24.01 6.17
N ALA A 122 3.70 23.75 4.88
CA ALA A 122 4.47 24.35 3.80
C ALA A 122 4.32 25.88 3.81
N MET A 123 3.10 26.39 3.93
CA MET A 123 2.82 27.83 4.03
C MET A 123 3.50 28.45 5.25
N ARG A 124 3.49 27.79 6.41
CA ARG A 124 4.19 28.31 7.60
C ARG A 124 5.71 28.31 7.41
N LYS A 125 6.26 27.24 6.83
CA LYS A 125 7.70 27.12 6.55
C LYS A 125 8.20 28.09 5.48
N THR A 126 7.38 28.43 4.48
CA THR A 126 7.72 29.46 3.49
C THR A 126 7.56 30.88 4.02
N LEU A 127 6.76 31.08 5.07
CA LEU A 127 6.59 32.39 5.73
C LEU A 127 7.59 32.63 6.87
N THR A 128 8.23 31.58 7.40
CA THR A 128 9.42 31.71 8.26
C THR A 128 10.67 31.67 7.39
N VAL A 129 10.98 32.81 6.76
CA VAL A 129 12.38 33.12 6.49
C VAL A 129 12.96 33.39 7.88
N GLU A 130 13.62 32.40 8.49
CA GLU A 130 14.66 32.76 9.44
C GLU A 130 15.68 33.56 8.64
N ARG A 131 15.56 34.87 8.79
CA ARG A 131 16.50 35.83 8.27
C ARG A 131 17.78 35.57 9.05
N GLY A 132 18.69 34.82 8.43
CA GLY A 132 20.06 34.72 8.89
C GLY A 132 20.74 36.08 8.76
N ASP A 133 20.39 37.01 9.65
CA ASP A 133 21.24 38.14 9.97
C ASP A 133 22.28 37.63 10.97
N ASP A 134 23.33 36.97 10.47
CA ASP A 134 24.64 37.12 11.08
C ASP A 134 25.75 36.86 10.05
N CYS A 135 26.44 37.94 9.69
CA CYS A 135 27.61 37.91 8.84
C CYS A 135 28.83 37.58 9.72
N GLY A 136 29.39 36.38 9.60
CA GLY A 136 30.65 36.07 10.28
C GLY A 136 31.21 34.69 10.00
N GLY A 137 32.17 34.62 9.07
CA GLY A 137 33.39 33.80 9.20
C GLY A 137 33.29 32.27 9.18
N ASP A 138 33.88 31.71 8.12
CA ASP A 138 34.67 30.46 8.07
C ASP A 138 33.98 29.08 8.13
N HIS A 139 34.27 28.32 7.07
CA HIS A 139 34.37 26.86 6.93
C HIS A 139 33.51 25.99 7.86
N TYR A 140 32.51 25.29 7.31
CA TYR A 140 32.40 23.82 7.33
C TYR A 140 31.29 23.38 6.36
N SER A 141 31.53 22.27 5.68
CA SER A 141 30.60 21.55 4.83
C SER A 141 29.29 21.21 5.53
N GLU A 142 28.14 21.43 4.89
CA GLU A 142 26.96 20.57 5.05
C GLU A 142 25.92 20.87 3.96
N THR A 143 25.72 19.90 3.09
CA THR A 143 24.58 19.81 2.17
C THR A 143 23.26 19.94 2.94
N PRO A 144 22.29 20.75 2.48
CA PRO A 144 21.00 20.86 3.16
C PRO A 144 20.29 19.50 3.14
N VAL A 145 20.17 18.91 4.33
CA VAL A 145 19.36 17.71 4.56
C VAL A 145 17.90 18.12 4.45
N TYR A 146 17.31 17.88 3.28
CA TYR A 146 15.86 17.98 3.10
C TYR A 146 15.19 16.83 3.85
N TRP A 147 14.70 17.11 5.06
CA TRP A 147 13.90 16.16 5.82
C TRP A 147 12.57 15.89 5.10
N GLN A 148 12.48 14.75 4.42
CA GLN A 148 11.22 14.16 3.96
C GLN A 148 10.58 13.38 5.12
N ALA A 149 9.54 13.94 5.72
CA ALA A 149 8.71 13.21 6.67
C ALA A 149 7.80 12.24 5.88
N CYS A 150 8.25 11.00 5.70
CA CYS A 150 7.37 9.89 5.33
C CYS A 150 6.62 9.44 6.58
N LEU A 151 5.36 9.85 6.71
CA LEU A 151 4.43 9.26 7.67
C LEU A 151 3.75 8.07 6.97
N THR A 152 4.20 6.85 7.28
CA THR A 152 3.49 5.58 6.98
C THR A 152 2.28 5.42 7.87
#